data_AF-A0A3D5SYG7-F1
#
_entry.id   AF-A0A3D5SYG7-F1
#
_cell.length_a   1.000
_cell.length_b   1.000
_cell.length_c   1.000
_cell.angle_alpha   90.00
_cell.angle_beta   90.00
_cell.angle_gamma   90.00
#
_symmetry.space_group_name_H-M   'P 1'
#
loop_
_entity.id
_entity.type
_entity.pdbx_description
1 polymer ?
#
loop_
_entity_poly.entity_id
_entity_poly.type
_entity_poly.pdbx_seq_one_letter_code
_entity_poly.pdbx_strand_id
1 'polypeptide(L)'
;MAKRGWIRKTADMKDRTEEIVRELIACAGGPAALPQALFRQGGGARANAKSDVHALQAWCLHILCVARRAEISGIYKTGTIDRAFMRELARLSTFDEGPKLAQEKLAKHGIALVIAAHLPKTYLDGAAMWTVDKVPVVGMTIRYDRLDNFWFCLLHELAHIGCHFPDGNGEVFIDDLQLRERNHERDDEREREADEWAQEALIPSELWDQHPARFSPSVQNVLSLARKADVHPAIVAGRIRHEMHNYRLLSQFVGTNEVGRLLMEDAA
;
A
#
# COMPACT_ATOMS: atom_id res chain seq x y z
N MET A 1 -0.19 -7.96 17.27
CA MET A 1 -1.35 -7.16 17.71
C MET A 1 -1.09 -6.44 19.03
N ALA A 2 -1.05 -7.10 20.21
CA ALA A 2 -0.94 -6.37 21.50
C ALA A 2 0.32 -5.50 21.65
N LYS A 3 1.50 -5.98 21.23
CA LYS A 3 2.74 -5.18 21.24
C LYS A 3 2.67 -3.92 20.36
N ARG A 4 1.69 -3.85 19.45
CA ARG A 4 1.46 -2.74 18.52
C ARG A 4 0.24 -1.90 18.92
N GLY A 5 -0.35 -2.14 20.10
CA GLY A 5 -1.50 -1.38 20.59
C GLY A 5 -2.85 -1.73 19.93
N TRP A 6 -2.89 -2.60 18.93
CA TRP A 6 -4.13 -2.89 18.17
C TRP A 6 -5.22 -3.59 18.99
N ILE A 7 -4.82 -4.26 20.06
CA ILE A 7 -5.69 -4.94 21.01
C ILE A 7 -5.19 -4.65 22.42
N ARG A 8 -6.10 -4.62 23.39
CA ARG A 8 -5.77 -4.39 24.79
C ARG A 8 -4.94 -5.57 25.33
N LYS A 9 -3.82 -5.26 25.99
CA LYS A 9 -2.99 -6.28 26.65
C LYS A 9 -3.64 -6.70 27.98
N THR A 10 -3.97 -7.98 28.13
CA THR A 10 -4.48 -8.57 29.38
C THR A 10 -3.62 -9.78 29.80
N ALA A 11 -3.70 -10.19 31.07
CA ALA A 11 -2.93 -11.33 31.57
C ALA A 11 -3.33 -12.66 30.88
N ASP A 12 -4.64 -12.85 30.65
CA ASP A 12 -5.23 -14.10 30.13
C ASP A 12 -5.45 -14.05 28.60
N MET A 13 -4.57 -13.39 27.87
CA MET A 13 -4.71 -13.20 26.41
C MET A 13 -4.86 -14.52 25.64
N LYS A 14 -4.22 -15.61 26.10
CA LYS A 14 -4.34 -16.92 25.45
C LYS A 14 -5.76 -17.47 25.56
N ASP A 15 -6.37 -17.32 26.73
CA ASP A 15 -7.71 -17.83 27.01
C ASP A 15 -8.81 -16.98 26.35
N ARG A 16 -8.49 -15.72 26.02
CA ARG A 16 -9.39 -14.78 25.33
C ARG A 16 -9.14 -14.65 23.82
N THR A 17 -8.33 -15.53 23.23
CA THR A 17 -7.94 -15.43 21.81
C THR A 17 -9.17 -15.39 20.89
N GLU A 18 -10.16 -16.23 21.16
CA GLU A 18 -11.39 -16.30 20.35
C GLU A 18 -12.20 -15.00 20.44
N GLU A 19 -12.36 -14.45 21.64
CA GLU A 19 -13.06 -13.19 21.88
C GLU A 19 -12.40 -12.04 21.13
N ILE A 20 -11.07 -11.92 21.25
CA ILE A 20 -10.28 -10.88 20.57
C ILE A 20 -10.45 -10.97 19.04
N VAL A 21 -10.41 -12.18 18.48
CA VAL A 21 -10.61 -12.37 17.04
C VAL A 21 -12.04 -12.04 16.63
N ARG A 22 -13.05 -12.44 17.41
CA ARG A 22 -14.45 -12.11 17.16
C ARG A 22 -14.70 -10.60 17.18
N GLU A 23 -14.14 -9.88 18.14
CA GLU A 23 -14.21 -8.42 18.21
C GLU A 23 -13.57 -7.76 16.98
N LEU A 24 -12.41 -8.25 16.55
CA LEU A 24 -11.71 -7.72 15.38
C LEU A 24 -12.51 -7.96 14.10
N ILE A 25 -13.08 -9.16 13.93
CA ILE A 25 -13.98 -9.49 12.81
C ILE A 25 -15.22 -8.59 12.84
N ALA A 26 -15.86 -8.44 14.00
CA ALA A 26 -17.03 -7.58 14.15
C ALA A 26 -16.71 -6.13 13.77
N CYS A 27 -15.56 -5.61 14.22
CA CYS A 27 -15.11 -4.26 13.87
C CYS A 27 -14.89 -4.10 12.35
N ALA A 28 -14.32 -5.10 11.69
CA ALA A 28 -14.09 -5.09 10.25
C ALA A 28 -15.39 -5.18 9.41
N GLY A 29 -16.54 -5.43 10.04
CA GLY A 29 -17.83 -5.56 9.36
C GLY A 29 -18.41 -6.97 9.37
N GLY A 30 -17.93 -7.83 10.28
CA GLY A 30 -18.40 -9.19 10.44
C GLY A 30 -17.71 -10.19 9.50
N PRO A 31 -18.19 -11.45 9.46
CA PRO A 31 -17.55 -12.52 8.71
C PRO A 31 -17.40 -12.26 7.20
N ALA A 32 -18.26 -11.41 6.62
CA ALA A 32 -18.18 -11.03 5.21
C ALA A 32 -16.96 -10.15 4.88
N ALA A 33 -16.35 -9.51 5.89
CA ALA A 33 -15.15 -8.70 5.74
C ALA A 33 -13.87 -9.54 5.62
N LEU A 34 -13.96 -10.84 5.92
CA LEU A 34 -12.83 -11.75 5.81
C LEU A 34 -12.43 -11.88 4.33
N PRO A 35 -11.15 -11.62 3.98
CA PRO A 35 -10.68 -11.88 2.63
C PRO A 35 -10.91 -13.35 2.25
N GLN A 36 -11.89 -13.62 1.38
CA GLN A 36 -12.28 -14.99 1.02
C GLN A 36 -11.12 -15.78 0.39
N ALA A 37 -10.22 -15.08 -0.30
CA ALA A 37 -8.99 -15.64 -0.88
C ALA A 37 -8.07 -16.31 0.17
N LEU A 38 -8.11 -15.88 1.44
CA LEU A 38 -7.27 -16.43 2.52
C LEU A 38 -7.81 -17.74 3.09
N PHE A 39 -9.11 -18.02 2.96
CA PHE A 39 -9.76 -19.20 3.53
C PHE A 39 -9.89 -20.37 2.54
N ARG A 40 -9.72 -20.13 1.23
CA ARG A 40 -9.76 -21.18 0.20
C ARG A 40 -8.47 -21.98 0.05
N GLN A 41 -7.41 -21.69 0.83
CA GLN A 41 -6.15 -22.43 0.80
C GLN A 41 -6.26 -23.79 1.51
N GLY A 42 -7.02 -24.70 0.90
CA GLY A 42 -6.90 -26.14 1.12
C GLY A 42 -5.71 -26.68 0.33
N GLY A 43 -4.52 -26.68 0.94
CA GLY A 43 -3.36 -27.47 0.53
C GLY A 43 -2.77 -27.19 -0.85
N GLY A 44 -1.86 -26.21 -0.98
CA GLY A 44 -1.17 -26.04 -2.28
C GLY A 44 -0.26 -24.83 -2.49
N ALA A 45 0.62 -24.52 -1.55
CA ALA A 45 1.88 -23.77 -1.71
C ALA A 45 2.01 -22.71 -2.84
N ARG A 46 1.96 -21.43 -2.45
CA ARG A 46 3.06 -20.43 -2.55
C ARG A 46 2.71 -19.18 -1.71
N ALA A 47 2.56 -19.38 -0.41
CA ALA A 47 3.03 -18.36 0.52
C ALA A 47 4.57 -18.29 0.36
N ASN A 48 5.21 -17.15 0.63
CA ASN A 48 6.57 -17.23 1.17
C ASN A 48 6.48 -18.27 2.28
N ALA A 49 7.24 -19.36 2.24
CA ALA A 49 7.03 -20.50 3.17
C ALA A 49 7.15 -20.12 4.66
N LYS A 50 7.54 -18.87 4.92
CA LYS A 50 7.68 -18.21 6.21
C LYS A 50 6.50 -17.29 6.58
N SER A 51 5.60 -16.96 5.65
CA SER A 51 4.43 -16.10 5.89
C SER A 51 3.36 -16.84 6.68
N ASP A 52 2.82 -16.16 7.69
CA ASP A 52 1.78 -16.69 8.57
C ASP A 52 0.42 -16.15 8.13
N VAL A 53 -0.44 -17.04 7.61
CA VAL A 53 -1.76 -16.68 7.08
C VAL A 53 -2.65 -16.03 8.14
N HIS A 54 -2.54 -16.43 9.41
CA HIS A 54 -3.33 -15.86 10.50
C HIS A 54 -2.80 -14.48 10.89
N ALA A 55 -1.48 -14.28 10.87
CA ALA A 55 -0.90 -12.95 11.05
C ALA A 55 -1.36 -11.99 9.94
N LEU A 56 -1.45 -12.48 8.71
CA LEU A 56 -1.92 -11.69 7.58
C LEU A 56 -3.41 -11.36 7.66
N GLN A 57 -4.24 -12.35 7.97
CA GLN A 57 -5.68 -12.15 8.23
C GLN A 57 -5.89 -11.11 9.34
N ALA A 58 -5.14 -11.22 10.44
CA ALA A 58 -5.20 -10.26 11.52
C ALA A 58 -4.79 -8.84 11.10
N TRP A 59 -3.79 -8.72 10.22
CA TRP A 59 -3.38 -7.44 9.64
C TRP A 59 -4.49 -6.84 8.77
N CYS A 60 -5.07 -7.61 7.83
CA CYS A 60 -6.16 -7.15 6.97
C CYS A 60 -7.40 -6.73 7.78
N LEU A 61 -7.81 -7.54 8.77
CA LEU A 61 -8.96 -7.20 9.61
C LEU A 61 -8.71 -5.94 10.43
N HIS A 62 -7.48 -5.74 10.92
CA HIS A 62 -7.12 -4.51 11.60
C HIS A 62 -7.23 -3.30 10.67
N ILE A 63 -6.69 -3.38 9.45
CA ILE A 63 -6.82 -2.32 8.44
C ILE A 63 -8.30 -2.01 8.15
N LEU A 64 -9.13 -3.02 7.90
CA LEU A 64 -10.55 -2.85 7.60
C LEU A 64 -11.31 -2.25 8.79
N CYS A 65 -11.00 -2.68 10.01
CA CYS A 65 -11.55 -2.12 11.25
C CYS A 65 -11.22 -0.63 11.40
N VAL A 66 -9.96 -0.25 11.15
CA VAL A 66 -9.52 1.15 11.20
C VAL A 66 -10.17 1.95 10.07
N ALA A 67 -10.21 1.43 8.85
CA ALA A 67 -10.83 2.09 7.70
C ALA A 67 -12.32 2.38 7.92
N ARG A 68 -13.07 1.45 8.52
CA ARG A 68 -14.50 1.64 8.88
C ARG A 68 -14.73 2.72 9.95
N ARG A 69 -13.71 3.00 10.76
CA ARG A 69 -13.76 4.05 11.80
C ARG A 69 -13.15 5.37 11.33
N ALA A 70 -12.48 5.37 10.19
CA ALA A 70 -11.85 6.56 9.64
C ALA A 70 -12.92 7.57 9.18
N GLU A 71 -12.62 8.85 9.34
CA GLU A 71 -13.46 9.93 8.84
C GLU A 71 -13.23 10.09 7.33
N ILE A 72 -14.09 9.43 6.55
CA ILE A 72 -14.09 9.54 5.08
C ILE A 72 -15.13 10.58 4.68
N SER A 73 -14.67 11.72 4.15
CA SER A 73 -15.54 12.85 3.80
C SER A 73 -16.20 12.73 2.42
N GLY A 74 -15.67 11.87 1.56
CA GLY A 74 -16.17 11.63 0.20
C GLY A 74 -16.97 10.35 0.04
N ILE A 75 -17.59 10.23 -1.13
CA ILE A 75 -18.20 8.98 -1.61
C ILE A 75 -17.41 8.53 -2.83
N TYR A 76 -16.92 7.29 -2.80
CA TYR A 76 -16.16 6.75 -3.91
C TYR A 76 -17.03 6.57 -5.15
N LYS A 77 -16.50 6.96 -6.30
CA LYS A 77 -17.14 6.77 -7.61
C LYS A 77 -16.21 5.92 -8.46
N THR A 78 -16.73 4.83 -9.01
CA THR A 78 -16.01 4.00 -9.99
C THR A 78 -15.45 4.87 -11.11
N GLY A 79 -14.18 4.64 -11.45
CA GLY A 79 -13.44 5.45 -12.43
C GLY A 79 -12.76 6.69 -11.84
N THR A 80 -12.88 6.96 -10.52
CA THR A 80 -12.13 8.05 -9.87
C THR A 80 -10.61 7.82 -9.93
N ILE A 81 -10.18 6.56 -9.77
CA ILE A 81 -8.76 6.19 -9.85
C ILE A 81 -8.43 5.91 -11.31
N ASP A 82 -7.97 6.96 -12.00
CA ASP A 82 -7.42 6.89 -13.35
C ASP A 82 -5.98 7.42 -13.37
N ARG A 83 -5.35 7.40 -14.56
CA ARG A 83 -3.97 7.88 -14.74
C ARG A 83 -3.79 9.35 -14.37
N ALA A 84 -4.80 10.20 -14.59
CA ALA A 84 -4.72 11.61 -14.26
C ALA A 84 -4.78 11.83 -12.74
N PHE A 85 -5.71 11.15 -12.06
CA PHE A 85 -5.82 11.17 -10.60
C PHE A 85 -4.55 10.67 -9.92
N MET A 86 -3.97 9.56 -10.41
CA MET A 86 -2.70 9.04 -9.89
C MET A 86 -1.55 10.01 -10.12
N ARG A 87 -1.52 10.70 -11.27
CA ARG A 87 -0.52 11.73 -11.54
C ARG A 87 -0.65 12.95 -10.62
N GLU A 88 -1.88 13.38 -10.31
CA GLU A 88 -2.13 14.43 -9.33
C GLU A 88 -1.65 14.02 -7.93
N LEU A 89 -1.92 12.78 -7.50
CA LEU A 89 -1.43 12.25 -6.24
C LEU A 89 0.10 12.22 -6.20
N ALA A 90 0.77 11.74 -7.25
CA ALA A 90 2.22 11.69 -7.32
C ALA A 90 2.86 13.07 -7.11
N ARG A 91 2.25 14.14 -7.65
CA ARG A 91 2.74 15.52 -7.49
C ARG A 91 2.66 16.03 -6.06
N LEU A 92 1.78 15.47 -5.23
CA LEU A 92 1.74 15.82 -3.80
C LEU A 92 3.03 15.47 -3.08
N SER A 93 3.86 14.59 -3.65
CA SER A 93 5.19 14.29 -3.12
C SER A 93 6.13 15.49 -3.04
N THR A 94 5.86 16.57 -3.79
CA THR A 94 6.67 17.79 -3.75
C THR A 94 6.48 18.62 -2.47
N PHE A 95 5.43 18.36 -1.70
CA PHE A 95 5.16 19.05 -0.43
C PHE A 95 5.77 18.28 0.75
N ASP A 96 6.25 19.01 1.76
CA ASP A 96 6.80 18.43 2.99
C ASP A 96 5.79 17.52 3.72
N GLU A 97 4.50 17.88 3.69
CA GLU A 97 3.40 17.07 4.25
C GLU A 97 2.69 16.19 3.19
N GLY A 98 3.35 15.91 2.07
CA GLY A 98 2.79 15.19 0.92
C GLY A 98 2.01 13.91 1.28
N PRO A 99 2.55 12.99 2.11
CA PRO A 99 1.81 11.81 2.58
C PRO A 99 0.48 12.12 3.28
N LYS A 100 0.40 13.17 4.12
CA LYS A 100 -0.85 13.59 4.76
C LYS A 100 -1.82 14.16 3.74
N LEU A 101 -1.34 15.01 2.83
CA LEU A 101 -2.15 15.59 1.76
C LEU A 101 -2.73 14.49 0.84
N ALA A 102 -1.97 13.42 0.58
CA ALA A 102 -2.45 12.26 -0.15
C ALA A 102 -3.57 11.54 0.61
N GLN A 103 -3.40 11.30 1.91
CA GLN A 103 -4.44 10.70 2.75
C GLN A 103 -5.73 11.55 2.75
N GLU A 104 -5.62 12.86 2.90
CA GLU A 104 -6.77 13.78 2.86
C GLU A 104 -7.46 13.80 1.49
N LYS A 105 -6.68 13.85 0.39
CA LYS A 105 -7.24 13.83 -0.97
C LYS A 105 -7.97 12.51 -1.19
N LEU A 106 -7.39 11.38 -0.82
CA LEU A 106 -8.04 10.07 -0.91
C LEU A 106 -9.34 10.03 -0.10
N ALA A 107 -9.35 10.53 1.13
CA ALA A 107 -10.55 10.58 1.97
C ALA A 107 -11.67 11.43 1.35
N LYS A 108 -11.33 12.58 0.73
CA LYS A 108 -12.29 13.43 -0.01
C LYS A 108 -12.89 12.74 -1.24
N HIS A 109 -12.18 11.75 -1.78
CA HIS A 109 -12.64 10.91 -2.89
C HIS A 109 -13.25 9.57 -2.44
N GLY A 110 -13.49 9.40 -1.13
CA GLY A 110 -14.12 8.20 -0.59
C GLY A 110 -13.19 6.99 -0.47
N ILE A 111 -11.87 7.20 -0.48
CA ILE A 111 -10.85 6.14 -0.40
C ILE A 111 -10.14 6.24 0.96
N ALA A 112 -10.10 5.13 1.71
CA ALA A 112 -9.41 5.08 2.99
C ALA A 112 -7.94 4.68 2.79
N LEU A 113 -7.01 5.54 3.22
CA LEU A 113 -5.59 5.19 3.36
C LEU A 113 -5.27 4.93 4.83
N VAL A 114 -4.90 3.69 5.15
CA VAL A 114 -4.62 3.24 6.51
C VAL A 114 -3.18 2.76 6.64
N ILE A 115 -2.47 3.34 7.59
CA ILE A 115 -1.12 2.92 7.94
C ILE A 115 -1.17 2.01 9.17
N ALA A 116 -0.64 0.79 9.05
CA ALA A 116 -0.49 -0.09 10.20
C ALA A 116 0.77 -0.94 10.07
N ALA A 117 1.68 -0.79 11.04
CA ALA A 117 2.97 -1.48 11.04
C ALA A 117 2.84 -3.00 10.78
N HIS A 118 3.69 -3.56 9.92
CA HIS A 118 3.65 -4.98 9.53
C HIS A 118 3.64 -5.93 10.74
N LEU A 119 2.84 -7.01 10.73
CA LEU A 119 3.00 -8.04 11.76
C LEU A 119 4.19 -8.96 11.41
N PRO A 120 4.88 -9.55 12.39
CA PRO A 120 5.92 -10.53 12.09
C PRO A 120 5.35 -11.62 11.18
N LYS A 121 6.13 -12.00 10.16
CA LYS A 121 5.74 -13.02 9.17
C LYS A 121 4.58 -12.64 8.25
N THR A 122 4.29 -11.35 8.04
CA THR A 122 3.35 -10.94 6.97
C THR A 122 4.04 -10.57 5.66
N TYR A 123 5.28 -10.07 5.74
CA TYR A 123 6.17 -9.72 4.62
C TYR A 123 5.65 -8.75 3.55
N LEU A 124 4.39 -8.28 3.62
CA LEU A 124 3.81 -7.28 2.71
C LEU A 124 4.27 -5.83 2.97
N ASP A 125 4.22 -5.02 1.91
CA ASP A 125 4.39 -3.57 1.96
C ASP A 125 3.04 -2.84 1.90
N GLY A 126 2.08 -3.34 1.11
CA GLY A 126 0.71 -2.83 1.03
C GLY A 126 -0.35 -3.90 0.76
N ALA A 127 -1.62 -3.47 0.76
CA ALA A 127 -2.73 -4.22 0.18
C ALA A 127 -3.91 -3.31 -0.18
N ALA A 128 -4.54 -3.60 -1.30
CA ALA A 128 -5.79 -2.99 -1.76
C ALA A 128 -7.01 -3.87 -1.42
N MET A 129 -7.95 -3.30 -0.67
CA MET A 129 -9.11 -4.00 -0.10
C MET A 129 -10.38 -3.16 -0.22
N TRP A 130 -11.52 -3.77 0.12
CA TRP A 130 -12.80 -3.08 0.23
C TRP A 130 -13.45 -3.40 1.56
N THR A 131 -14.06 -2.41 2.20
CA THR A 131 -14.94 -2.67 3.34
C THR A 131 -16.25 -3.31 2.87
N VAL A 132 -16.96 -3.97 3.78
CA VAL A 132 -18.32 -4.46 3.51
C VAL A 132 -19.30 -3.32 3.18
N ASP A 133 -18.99 -2.10 3.62
CA ASP A 133 -19.75 -0.87 3.35
C ASP A 133 -19.36 -0.24 1.99
N LYS A 134 -18.63 -0.98 1.14
CA LYS A 134 -18.21 -0.57 -0.21
C LYS A 134 -17.32 0.68 -0.24
N VAL A 135 -16.43 0.79 0.74
CA VAL A 135 -15.35 1.80 0.74
C VAL A 135 -14.04 1.13 0.29
N PRO A 136 -13.37 1.64 -0.77
CA PRO A 136 -12.02 1.18 -1.12
C PRO A 136 -11.00 1.57 -0.07
N VAL A 137 -10.08 0.66 0.23
CA VAL A 137 -9.06 0.79 1.27
C VAL A 137 -7.69 0.45 0.70
N VAL A 138 -6.72 1.33 0.90
CA VAL A 138 -5.30 1.03 0.74
C VAL A 138 -4.70 0.91 2.14
N GLY A 139 -4.25 -0.30 2.49
CA GLY A 139 -3.50 -0.56 3.72
C GLY A 139 -2.01 -0.57 3.43
N MET A 140 -1.19 0.08 4.25
CA MET A 140 0.26 0.08 4.08
C MET A 140 0.99 -0.22 5.39
N THR A 141 2.09 -0.96 5.30
CA THR A 141 2.86 -1.35 6.48
C THR A 141 3.97 -0.39 6.87
N ILE A 142 4.43 0.42 5.92
CA ILE A 142 5.64 1.26 6.03
C ILE A 142 6.81 0.43 6.60
N ARG A 143 6.94 -0.83 6.16
CA ARG A 143 8.06 -1.69 6.57
C ARG A 143 9.41 -1.05 6.21
N TYR A 144 9.44 -0.35 5.08
CA TYR A 144 10.52 0.55 4.71
C TYR A 144 10.02 1.99 4.83
N ASP A 145 10.31 2.65 5.95
CA ASP A 145 9.98 4.06 6.17
C ASP A 145 10.87 4.95 5.30
N ARG A 146 10.49 5.04 4.02
CA ARG A 146 11.15 5.83 2.99
C ARG A 146 10.09 6.43 2.07
N LEU A 147 10.25 7.70 1.70
CA LEU A 147 9.34 8.37 0.77
C LEU A 147 9.25 7.65 -0.58
N ASP A 148 10.37 7.16 -1.10
CA ASP A 148 10.40 6.44 -2.39
C ASP A 148 9.48 5.21 -2.37
N ASN A 149 9.56 4.43 -1.31
CA ASN A 149 8.78 3.21 -1.11
C ASN A 149 7.30 3.52 -0.88
N PHE A 150 7.00 4.55 -0.07
CA PHE A 150 5.63 4.94 0.21
C PHE A 150 4.89 5.36 -1.06
N TRP A 151 5.46 6.27 -1.85
CA TRP A 151 4.78 6.77 -3.05
C TRP A 151 4.59 5.69 -4.10
N PHE A 152 5.57 4.80 -4.29
CA PHE A 152 5.43 3.66 -5.19
C PHE A 152 4.34 2.70 -4.74
N CYS A 153 4.41 2.22 -3.49
CA CYS A 153 3.45 1.26 -2.95
C CYS A 153 2.03 1.85 -2.92
N LEU A 154 1.84 3.11 -2.51
CA LEU A 154 0.53 3.76 -2.52
C LEU A 154 -0.10 3.76 -3.92
N LEU A 155 0.66 4.16 -4.94
CA LEU A 155 0.15 4.24 -6.31
C LEU A 155 -0.06 2.86 -6.93
N HIS A 156 0.80 1.89 -6.63
CA HIS A 156 0.64 0.49 -7.03
C HIS A 156 -0.68 -0.09 -6.48
N GLU A 157 -0.95 0.07 -5.18
CA GLU A 157 -2.21 -0.41 -4.58
C GLU A 157 -3.44 0.32 -5.13
N LEU A 158 -3.33 1.61 -5.43
CA LEU A 158 -4.41 2.34 -6.09
C LEU A 158 -4.68 1.82 -7.51
N ALA A 159 -3.63 1.47 -8.26
CA ALA A 159 -3.78 0.88 -9.58
C ALA A 159 -4.53 -0.46 -9.51
N HIS A 160 -4.31 -1.28 -8.49
CA HIS A 160 -5.12 -2.48 -8.28
C HIS A 160 -6.62 -2.17 -8.14
N ILE A 161 -6.98 -1.14 -7.37
CA ILE A 161 -8.38 -0.72 -7.22
C ILE A 161 -8.93 -0.20 -8.56
N GLY A 162 -8.19 0.67 -9.24
CA GLY A 162 -8.63 1.31 -10.49
C GLY A 162 -8.78 0.34 -11.66
N CYS A 163 -7.79 -0.53 -11.88
CA CYS A 163 -7.73 -1.41 -13.04
C CYS A 163 -8.47 -2.74 -12.83
N HIS A 164 -8.35 -3.32 -11.63
CA HIS A 164 -8.67 -4.74 -11.46
C HIS A 164 -9.96 -5.00 -10.70
N PHE A 165 -10.41 -4.07 -9.84
CA PHE A 165 -11.64 -4.24 -9.06
C PHE A 165 -12.30 -2.91 -8.64
N PRO A 166 -12.68 -2.05 -9.60
CA PRO A 166 -13.16 -0.71 -9.33
C PRO A 166 -14.53 -0.65 -8.62
N ASP A 167 -15.31 -1.74 -8.60
CA ASP A 167 -16.63 -1.81 -7.92
C ASP A 167 -16.63 -2.64 -6.63
N GLY A 168 -15.46 -3.09 -6.16
CA GLY A 168 -15.35 -3.94 -4.98
C GLY A 168 -16.07 -5.29 -5.12
N ASN A 169 -16.27 -5.74 -6.36
CA ASN A 169 -16.79 -7.06 -6.70
C ASN A 169 -15.67 -8.07 -7.02
N GLY A 170 -14.41 -7.63 -6.89
CA GLY A 170 -13.22 -8.47 -7.00
C GLY A 170 -12.88 -9.16 -5.68
N GLU A 171 -12.09 -10.22 -5.77
CA GLU A 171 -11.50 -10.87 -4.61
C GLU A 171 -10.45 -9.96 -3.99
N VAL A 172 -10.37 -9.93 -2.66
CA VAL A 172 -9.39 -9.15 -1.93
C VAL A 172 -7.98 -9.46 -2.43
N PHE A 173 -7.28 -8.44 -2.92
CA PHE A 173 -5.90 -8.56 -3.40
C PHE A 173 -4.95 -8.25 -2.24
N ILE A 174 -4.02 -9.17 -1.98
CA ILE A 174 -2.95 -8.97 -1.01
C ILE A 174 -1.67 -9.28 -1.77
N ASP A 175 -0.89 -8.22 -1.99
CA ASP A 175 0.37 -8.10 -2.73
C ASP A 175 1.29 -9.34 -2.61
N ASP A 176 1.35 -10.00 -1.44
CA ASP A 176 2.25 -11.14 -1.19
C ASP A 176 1.57 -12.53 -1.08
N LEU A 177 0.34 -12.73 -1.59
CA LEU A 177 -0.40 -13.97 -1.31
C LEU A 177 -1.15 -14.67 -2.45
N GLN A 178 -1.00 -14.25 -3.70
CA GLN A 178 -1.74 -14.88 -4.79
C GLN A 178 -0.90 -15.85 -5.60
N LEU A 179 -0.74 -17.10 -5.13
CA LEU A 179 -0.23 -18.15 -5.99
C LEU A 179 -0.87 -19.50 -5.60
N ARG A 180 -1.74 -20.04 -6.48
CA ARG A 180 -1.56 -21.37 -7.15
C ARG A 180 -2.77 -22.09 -7.75
N GLU A 181 -4.00 -21.59 -7.67
CA GLU A 181 -5.13 -22.31 -8.33
C GLU A 181 -5.85 -21.50 -9.42
N ARG A 182 -5.41 -20.27 -9.71
CA ARG A 182 -5.88 -19.51 -10.88
C ARG A 182 -4.69 -18.96 -11.65
N ASN A 183 -4.81 -19.04 -12.96
CA ASN A 183 -3.87 -18.65 -14.01
C ASN A 183 -2.79 -17.67 -13.55
N HIS A 184 -1.61 -18.18 -13.20
CA HIS A 184 -0.42 -17.38 -12.85
C HIS A 184 -0.17 -16.22 -13.81
N GLU A 185 -0.43 -16.43 -15.10
CA GLU A 185 -0.29 -15.42 -16.15
C GLU A 185 -1.18 -14.18 -15.93
N ARG A 186 -2.39 -14.35 -15.40
CA ARG A 186 -3.31 -13.22 -15.14
C ARG A 186 -2.88 -12.40 -13.93
N ASP A 187 -2.33 -13.05 -12.91
CA ASP A 187 -1.82 -12.35 -11.74
C ASP A 187 -0.55 -11.60 -12.12
N ASP A 188 0.37 -12.23 -12.87
CA ASP A 188 1.57 -11.58 -13.40
C ASP A 188 1.24 -10.38 -14.33
N GLU A 189 0.17 -10.45 -15.12
CA GLU A 189 -0.31 -9.33 -15.95
C GLU A 189 -0.84 -8.16 -15.11
N ARG A 190 -1.60 -8.45 -14.04
CA ARG A 190 -2.15 -7.43 -13.14
C ARG A 190 -1.05 -6.72 -12.37
N GLU A 191 -0.08 -7.46 -11.83
CA GLU A 191 1.08 -6.87 -11.16
C GLU A 191 1.84 -5.94 -12.10
N ARG A 192 2.10 -6.41 -13.32
CA ARG A 192 2.78 -5.60 -14.34
C ARG A 192 1.98 -4.34 -14.68
N GLU A 193 0.66 -4.44 -14.85
CA GLU A 193 -0.18 -3.28 -15.13
C GLU A 193 -0.19 -2.28 -13.95
N ALA A 194 -0.26 -2.77 -12.71
CA ALA A 194 -0.20 -1.92 -11.52
C ALA A 194 1.15 -1.19 -11.39
N ASP A 195 2.26 -1.91 -11.63
CA ASP A 195 3.61 -1.33 -11.70
C ASP A 195 3.72 -0.27 -12.79
N GLU A 196 3.21 -0.56 -13.99
CA GLU A 196 3.22 0.39 -15.12
C GLU A 196 2.45 1.67 -14.78
N TRP A 197 1.25 1.56 -14.19
CA TRP A 197 0.47 2.73 -13.76
C TRP A 197 1.19 3.54 -12.68
N ALA A 198 1.77 2.88 -11.68
CA ALA A 198 2.51 3.55 -10.62
C ALA A 198 3.78 4.25 -11.14
N GLN A 199 4.57 3.58 -11.98
CA GLN A 199 5.79 4.14 -12.56
C GLN A 199 5.49 5.34 -13.46
N GLU A 200 4.49 5.23 -14.32
CA GLU A 200 4.09 6.29 -15.24
C GLU A 200 3.53 7.51 -14.48
N ALA A 201 2.73 7.28 -13.44
CA ALA A 201 2.21 8.35 -12.59
C ALA A 201 3.34 9.08 -11.83
N LEU A 202 4.35 8.38 -11.35
CA LEU A 202 5.49 8.95 -10.63
C LEU A 202 6.43 9.73 -11.56
N ILE A 203 6.91 9.05 -12.61
CA ILE A 203 7.86 9.62 -13.56
C ILE A 203 7.45 9.15 -14.95
N PRO A 204 6.78 10.03 -15.73
CA PRO A 204 6.35 9.70 -17.08
C PRO A 204 7.47 9.13 -17.93
N SER A 205 7.19 8.08 -18.69
CA SER A 205 8.18 7.38 -19.50
C SER A 205 8.91 8.30 -20.48
N GLU A 206 8.22 9.30 -21.04
CA GLU A 206 8.82 10.28 -21.95
C GLU A 206 9.89 11.13 -21.25
N LEU A 207 9.73 11.37 -19.95
CA LEU A 207 10.75 12.03 -19.14
C LEU A 207 11.84 11.06 -18.72
N TRP A 208 11.49 9.83 -18.31
CA TRP A 208 12.46 8.85 -17.81
C TRP A 208 13.44 8.37 -18.87
N ASP A 209 12.92 7.93 -20.02
CA ASP A 209 13.70 7.17 -21.00
C ASP A 209 14.82 7.99 -21.64
N GLN A 210 14.64 9.30 -21.72
CA GLN A 210 15.58 10.23 -22.33
C GLN A 210 16.47 10.94 -21.29
N HIS A 211 16.17 10.84 -19.99
CA HIS A 211 16.90 11.61 -18.98
C HIS A 211 18.25 10.97 -18.64
N PRO A 212 19.32 11.77 -18.49
CA PRO A 212 20.62 11.27 -18.02
C PRO A 212 20.60 10.57 -16.66
N ALA A 213 19.55 10.73 -15.86
CA ALA A 213 19.41 10.10 -14.55
C ALA A 213 19.35 8.57 -14.65
N ARG A 214 18.80 8.04 -15.76
CA ARG A 214 18.68 6.60 -16.02
C ARG A 214 20.04 5.95 -16.30
N PHE A 215 20.90 6.62 -17.06
CA PHE A 215 22.17 6.06 -17.56
C PHE A 215 23.39 6.53 -16.78
N SER A 216 23.34 7.72 -16.19
CA SER A 216 24.40 8.34 -15.40
C SER A 216 23.82 8.93 -14.11
N PRO A 217 23.49 8.07 -13.12
CA PRO A 217 22.94 8.53 -11.85
C PRO A 217 23.89 9.50 -11.14
N SER A 218 23.38 10.70 -10.84
CA SER A 218 24.06 11.71 -10.03
C SER A 218 23.03 12.52 -9.28
N VAL A 219 23.43 13.17 -8.18
CA VAL A 219 22.55 14.06 -7.41
C VAL A 219 21.95 15.16 -8.31
N GLN A 220 22.78 15.74 -9.19
CA GLN A 220 22.32 16.76 -10.13
C GLN A 220 21.26 16.22 -11.09
N ASN A 221 21.46 15.01 -11.63
CA ASN A 221 20.50 14.39 -12.55
C ASN A 221 19.20 14.00 -11.85
N VAL A 222 19.28 13.53 -10.60
CA VAL A 222 18.12 13.23 -9.74
C VAL A 222 17.28 14.50 -9.53
N LEU A 223 17.91 15.59 -9.06
CA LEU A 223 17.22 16.86 -8.80
C LEU A 223 16.67 17.50 -10.09
N SER A 224 17.36 17.35 -11.21
CA SER A 224 16.89 17.82 -12.51
C SER A 224 15.63 17.06 -12.95
N LEU A 225 15.65 15.72 -12.89
CA LEU A 225 14.51 14.91 -13.30
C LEU A 225 13.32 15.10 -12.36
N ALA A 226 13.56 15.14 -11.05
CA ALA A 226 12.51 15.36 -10.05
C ALA A 226 11.73 16.66 -10.31
N ARG A 227 12.45 17.75 -10.66
CA ARG A 227 11.82 19.02 -11.05
C ARG A 227 11.03 18.92 -12.35
N LYS A 228 11.56 18.23 -13.37
CA LYS A 228 10.84 18.03 -14.65
C LYS A 228 9.59 17.18 -14.49
N ALA A 229 9.68 16.15 -13.66
CA ALA A 229 8.60 15.23 -13.35
C ALA A 229 7.71 15.72 -12.19
N ASP A 230 7.96 16.90 -11.61
CA ASP A 230 7.15 17.48 -10.54
C ASP A 230 6.88 16.50 -9.38
N VAL A 231 7.95 15.84 -8.91
CA VAL A 231 7.90 14.86 -7.81
C VAL A 231 9.08 15.04 -6.85
N HIS A 232 8.97 14.46 -5.65
CA HIS A 232 10.07 14.44 -4.70
C HIS A 232 11.33 13.78 -5.28
N PRO A 233 12.55 14.30 -5.02
CA PRO A 233 13.81 13.66 -5.42
C PRO A 233 13.96 12.20 -4.96
N ALA A 234 13.34 11.83 -3.83
CA ALA A 234 13.33 10.46 -3.32
C ALA A 234 12.73 9.47 -4.30
N ILE A 235 11.67 9.83 -5.01
CA ILE A 235 11.01 8.96 -5.99
C ILE A 235 11.97 8.61 -7.13
N VAL A 236 12.69 9.62 -7.64
CA VAL A 236 13.71 9.42 -8.70
C VAL A 236 14.86 8.56 -8.18
N ALA A 237 15.37 8.85 -6.98
CA ALA A 237 16.43 8.07 -6.36
C ALA A 237 16.01 6.60 -6.13
N GLY A 238 14.77 6.36 -5.71
CA GLY A 238 14.19 5.03 -5.53
C GLY A 238 14.11 4.26 -6.83
N ARG A 239 13.58 4.88 -7.90
CA ARG A 239 13.52 4.24 -9.24
C ARG A 239 14.89 3.84 -9.75
N ILE A 240 15.90 4.71 -9.61
CA ILE A 240 17.29 4.39 -9.97
C ILE A 240 17.81 3.18 -9.17
N ARG A 241 17.62 3.16 -7.84
CA ARG A 241 18.06 2.06 -6.98
C ARG A 241 17.41 0.73 -7.37
N HIS A 242 16.12 0.77 -7.71
CA HIS A 242 15.34 -0.37 -8.16
C HIS A 242 15.84 -0.90 -9.52
N GLU A 243 15.90 -0.06 -10.55
CA GLU A 243 16.31 -0.46 -11.91
C GLU A 243 17.77 -0.94 -11.97
N MET A 244 18.66 -0.39 -11.13
CA MET A 244 20.06 -0.83 -11.05
C MET A 244 20.30 -1.98 -10.06
N HIS A 245 19.27 -2.43 -9.34
CA HIS A 245 19.38 -3.40 -8.24
C HIS A 245 20.47 -3.03 -7.21
N ASN A 246 20.68 -1.73 -6.98
CA ASN A 246 21.74 -1.21 -6.12
C ASN A 246 21.20 -0.23 -5.08
N TYR A 247 20.71 -0.78 -3.98
CA TYR A 247 20.10 -0.03 -2.88
C TYR A 247 21.07 0.79 -2.03
N ARG A 248 22.39 0.69 -2.28
CA ARG A 248 23.42 1.53 -1.65
C ARG A 248 23.54 2.91 -2.31
N LEU A 249 23.14 3.03 -3.58
CA LEU A 249 23.15 4.31 -4.29
C LEU A 249 22.13 5.27 -3.68
N LEU A 250 22.51 6.56 -3.62
CA LEU A 250 21.61 7.66 -3.27
C LEU A 250 20.82 7.44 -1.96
N SER A 251 21.38 6.67 -1.02
CA SER A 251 20.69 6.26 0.21
C SER A 251 20.30 7.43 1.10
N GLN A 252 21.01 8.55 1.03
CA GLN A 252 20.63 9.79 1.71
C GLN A 252 19.49 10.57 1.04
N PHE A 253 19.04 10.18 -0.16
CA PHE A 253 18.03 10.92 -0.93
C PHE A 253 16.65 10.26 -0.95
N VAL A 254 16.47 9.08 -0.35
CA VAL A 254 15.21 8.32 -0.43
C VAL A 254 14.17 8.69 0.64
N GLY A 255 14.46 9.70 1.47
CA GLY A 255 13.52 10.23 2.48
C GLY A 255 13.27 9.26 3.64
N THR A 256 14.34 8.79 4.28
CA THR A 256 14.26 7.78 5.35
C THR A 256 13.68 8.38 6.64
N ASN A 257 12.76 7.67 7.31
CA ASN A 257 12.10 8.06 8.57
C ASN A 257 11.25 9.35 8.47
N GLU A 258 10.64 9.58 7.31
CA GLU A 258 9.79 10.75 7.05
C GLU A 258 8.30 10.39 7.04
N VAL A 259 7.93 9.21 6.52
CA VAL A 259 6.52 8.82 6.34
C VAL A 259 5.90 8.48 7.69
N GLY A 260 6.60 7.70 8.51
CA GLY A 260 6.13 7.33 9.85
C GLY A 260 5.86 8.54 10.73
N ARG A 261 6.72 9.57 10.66
CA ARG A 261 6.54 10.85 11.37
C ARG A 261 5.24 11.54 10.97
N LEU A 262 4.92 11.53 9.68
CA LEU A 262 3.76 12.25 9.16
C LEU A 262 2.44 11.51 9.37
N LEU A 263 2.44 10.17 9.33
CA LEU A 263 1.21 9.37 9.32
C LEU A 263 0.98 8.52 10.56
N MET A 264 1.94 8.43 11.49
CA MET A 264 1.83 7.58 12.69
C MET A 264 2.00 8.34 14.01
N GLU A 265 2.41 9.61 14.02
CA GLU A 265 2.63 10.37 15.26
C GLU A 265 1.34 10.82 15.98
N ASP A 266 0.17 10.69 15.34
CA ASP A 266 -1.14 10.91 15.99
C ASP A 266 -1.67 9.68 16.77
N ALA A 267 -0.87 8.61 16.88
CA ALA A 267 -1.27 7.34 17.51
C ALA A 267 -0.62 7.06 18.88
N ALA A 268 -0.06 8.08 19.54
CA ALA A 268 0.60 7.98 20.86
C ALA A 268 -0.28 8.47 22.01
#